data_AF-A0AAV4JK35-F1
#
_entry.id   AF-A0AAV4JK35-F1
#
_cell.length_a   1.000
_cell.length_b   1.000
_cell.length_c   1.000
_cell.angle_alpha   90.00
_cell.angle_beta   90.00
_cell.angle_gamma   90.00
#
_symmetry.space_group_name_H-M   'P 1'
#
loop_
_entity.id
_entity.type
_entity.pdbx_description
1 polymer ?
#
loop_
_entity_poly.entity_id
_entity_poly.type
_entity_poly.pdbx_seq_one_letter_code
_entity_poly.pdbx_strand_id
1 'polypeptide(L)'
;MTISKKPQARSCKIRSNGTQNVVATAAGFTDGLGYGDNTKAAVIRLGLMEMIKFSEVFYPGSKLETFFESCGVADLITTCYGGRNRRVAEAYAKTGKSLEQLEQEMLQGQKLQGPPTAAEVNHMLKAKNMEDRFPLFTAVHRICKGTTPVSSMIDCIRNHPEHM
;
A
#
# COMPACT_ATOMS: atom_id res chain seq x y z
N MET A 1 -39.25 8.40 -8.08
CA MET A 1 -38.23 8.60 -7.03
C MET A 1 -36.89 8.83 -7.70
N THR A 2 -36.48 10.09 -7.79
CA THR A 2 -35.20 10.50 -8.37
C THR A 2 -34.11 10.14 -7.38
N ILE A 3 -33.30 9.12 -7.68
CA ILE A 3 -32.17 8.74 -6.82
C ILE A 3 -31.15 9.87 -6.92
N SER A 4 -31.14 10.72 -5.90
CA SER A 4 -30.14 11.75 -5.68
C SER A 4 -28.76 11.08 -5.62
N LYS A 5 -27.89 11.39 -6.59
CA LYS A 5 -26.49 10.94 -6.58
C LYS A 5 -25.81 11.53 -5.34
N LYS A 6 -25.72 10.75 -4.26
CA LYS A 6 -24.98 11.12 -3.06
C LYS A 6 -23.53 11.50 -3.43
N PRO A 7 -22.91 12.47 -2.73
CA PRO A 7 -21.50 12.84 -2.93
C PRO A 7 -20.50 11.68 -2.64
N GLN A 8 -20.97 10.56 -2.08
CA GLN A 8 -20.21 9.34 -1.77
C GLN A 8 -19.36 8.80 -2.94
N ALA A 9 -19.79 9.04 -4.20
CA ALA A 9 -19.06 8.59 -5.38
C ALA A 9 -17.67 9.23 -5.55
N ARG A 10 -17.42 10.43 -4.98
CA ARG A 10 -16.10 11.08 -5.04
C ARG A 10 -15.16 10.52 -3.98
N SER A 11 -15.63 10.29 -2.75
CA SER A 11 -14.84 9.64 -1.70
C SER A 11 -14.51 8.19 -2.07
N CYS A 12 -15.38 7.52 -2.84
CA CYS A 12 -15.08 6.22 -3.42
C CYS A 12 -13.96 6.25 -4.46
N LYS A 13 -13.79 7.39 -5.17
CA LYS A 13 -12.78 7.54 -6.21
C LYS A 13 -11.36 7.74 -5.64
N ILE A 14 -11.26 8.28 -4.43
CA ILE A 14 -10.01 8.33 -3.65
C ILE A 14 -9.51 6.90 -3.34
N ARG A 15 -10.43 5.93 -3.18
CA ARG A 15 -10.14 4.49 -3.03
C ARG A 15 -9.48 3.87 -4.29
N SER A 16 -9.55 4.53 -5.45
CA SER A 16 -9.14 3.98 -6.76
C SER A 16 -7.69 4.26 -7.17
N ASN A 17 -6.92 5.04 -6.42
CA ASN A 17 -5.51 5.28 -6.78
C ASN A 17 -4.61 4.07 -6.52
N GLY A 18 -5.14 2.95 -6.04
CA GLY A 18 -4.38 1.73 -5.85
C GLY A 18 -3.46 1.75 -4.62
N THR A 19 -3.61 2.70 -3.70
CA THR A 19 -2.79 2.79 -2.48
C THR A 19 -2.88 1.53 -1.62
N GLN A 20 -4.04 0.86 -1.61
CA GLN A 20 -4.19 -0.47 -1.01
C GLN A 20 -3.28 -1.54 -1.62
N ASN A 21 -2.95 -1.43 -2.91
CA ASN A 21 -1.99 -2.32 -3.56
C ASN A 21 -0.57 -2.08 -3.06
N VAL A 22 -0.23 -0.84 -2.67
CA VAL A 22 1.06 -0.51 -2.05
C VAL A 22 1.18 -1.17 -0.69
N VAL A 23 0.12 -1.08 0.14
CA VAL A 23 0.08 -1.76 1.44
C VAL A 23 0.11 -3.28 1.27
N ALA A 24 -0.59 -3.82 0.27
CA ALA A 24 -0.55 -5.26 -0.02
C ALA A 24 0.84 -5.75 -0.46
N THR A 25 1.59 -4.91 -1.19
CA THR A 25 3.01 -5.19 -1.49
C THR A 25 3.84 -5.22 -0.20
N ALA A 26 3.65 -4.28 0.73
CA ALA A 26 4.32 -4.32 2.04
C ALA A 26 3.96 -5.57 2.86
N ALA A 27 2.69 -5.97 2.85
CA ALA A 27 2.23 -7.20 3.49
C ALA A 27 2.90 -8.44 2.87
N GLY A 28 3.05 -8.48 1.55
CA GLY A 28 3.77 -9.56 0.86
C GLY A 28 5.27 -9.57 1.16
N PHE A 29 5.93 -8.41 1.27
CA PHE A 29 7.30 -8.34 1.75
C PHE A 29 7.44 -8.92 3.17
N THR A 30 6.48 -8.65 4.04
CA THR A 30 6.45 -9.17 5.42
C THR A 30 6.35 -10.69 5.43
N ASP A 31 5.49 -11.25 4.58
CA ASP A 31 5.36 -12.70 4.36
C ASP A 31 6.66 -13.31 3.81
N GLY A 32 7.30 -12.63 2.86
CA GLY A 32 8.52 -13.13 2.23
C GLY A 32 9.72 -13.14 3.15
N LEU A 33 9.77 -12.21 4.11
CA LEU A 33 10.77 -12.15 5.18
C LEU A 33 10.51 -13.18 6.32
N GLY A 34 9.39 -13.90 6.28
CA GLY A 34 9.05 -14.92 7.28
C GLY A 34 8.49 -14.37 8.59
N TYR A 35 8.00 -13.13 8.61
CA TYR A 35 7.34 -12.58 9.79
C TYR A 35 5.91 -13.13 9.94
N GLY A 36 5.49 -13.30 11.20
CA GLY A 36 4.15 -13.78 11.53
C GLY A 36 3.04 -12.75 11.35
N ASP A 37 1.80 -13.18 11.60
CA ASP A 37 0.59 -12.39 11.38
C ASP A 37 0.54 -11.09 12.21
N ASN A 38 1.18 -11.03 13.38
CA ASN A 38 1.25 -9.81 14.19
C ASN A 38 1.99 -8.67 13.47
N THR A 39 3.11 -8.97 12.80
CA THR A 39 3.86 -7.97 12.04
C THR A 39 3.06 -7.53 10.82
N LYS A 40 2.40 -8.48 10.14
CA LYS A 40 1.52 -8.16 9.01
C LYS A 40 0.35 -7.28 9.44
N ALA A 41 -0.28 -7.56 10.59
CA ALA A 41 -1.34 -6.74 11.14
C ALA A 41 -0.86 -5.31 11.46
N ALA A 42 0.36 -5.17 11.98
CA ALA A 42 0.98 -3.86 12.18
C ALA A 42 1.18 -3.11 10.85
N VAL A 43 1.66 -3.79 9.81
CA VAL A 43 1.80 -3.19 8.45
C VAL A 43 0.47 -2.74 7.89
N ILE A 44 -0.57 -3.57 7.99
CA ILE A 44 -1.91 -3.22 7.51
C ILE A 44 -2.46 -2.01 8.27
N ARG A 45 -2.31 -1.99 9.60
CA ARG A 45 -2.74 -0.87 10.43
C ARG A 45 -2.03 0.43 10.05
N LEU A 46 -0.70 0.41 9.96
CA LEU A 46 0.09 1.60 9.60
C LEU A 46 -0.20 2.05 8.17
N GLY A 47 -0.32 1.12 7.24
CA GLY A 47 -0.72 1.40 5.86
C GLY A 47 -2.09 2.05 5.76
N LEU A 48 -3.07 1.60 6.56
CA LEU A 48 -4.38 2.25 6.63
C LEU A 48 -4.30 3.68 7.15
N MET A 49 -3.49 3.93 8.18
CA MET A 49 -3.27 5.28 8.71
C MET A 49 -2.62 6.20 7.67
N GLU A 50 -1.61 5.72 6.94
CA GLU A 50 -1.00 6.44 5.83
C GLU A 50 -2.01 6.70 4.70
N MET A 51 -2.88 5.74 4.36
CA MET A 51 -3.94 5.94 3.36
C MET A 51 -4.91 7.06 3.77
N ILE A 52 -5.32 7.10 5.04
CA ILE A 52 -6.20 8.15 5.59
C ILE A 52 -5.51 9.50 5.50
N LYS A 53 -4.28 9.61 6.04
CA LYS A 53 -3.49 10.84 6.07
C LYS A 53 -3.18 11.37 4.66
N PHE A 54 -2.89 10.47 3.72
CA PHE A 54 -2.69 10.82 2.31
C PHE A 54 -3.96 11.41 1.72
N SER A 55 -5.10 10.80 2.03
CA SER A 55 -6.39 11.25 1.55
C SER A 55 -6.81 12.60 2.13
N GLU A 56 -6.51 12.87 3.40
CA GLU A 56 -6.75 14.19 4.00
C GLU A 56 -5.89 15.29 3.35
N VAL A 57 -4.63 14.98 3.02
CA VAL A 57 -3.66 15.94 2.47
C VAL A 57 -3.87 16.24 0.98
N PHE A 58 -4.21 15.22 0.19
CA PHE A 58 -4.32 15.35 -1.26
C PHE A 58 -5.76 15.46 -1.75
N TYR A 59 -6.74 15.07 -0.93
CA TYR A 59 -8.16 15.10 -1.25
C TYR A 59 -8.99 15.73 -0.12
N PRO A 60 -8.90 17.06 0.04
CA PRO A 60 -9.69 17.78 1.06
C PRO A 60 -11.19 17.52 0.84
N GLY A 61 -11.87 17.05 1.89
CA GLY A 61 -13.27 16.60 1.84
C GLY A 61 -13.46 15.09 1.83
N SER A 62 -12.38 14.30 1.87
CA SER A 62 -12.45 12.89 2.22
C SER A 62 -12.96 12.71 3.65
N LYS A 63 -13.93 11.82 3.85
CA LYS A 63 -14.47 11.50 5.18
C LYS A 63 -13.79 10.27 5.71
N LEU A 64 -13.27 10.34 6.94
CA LEU A 64 -12.66 9.21 7.64
C LEU A 64 -13.55 7.96 7.64
N GLU A 65 -14.86 8.15 7.82
CA GLU A 65 -15.88 7.09 7.79
C GLU A 65 -15.81 6.21 6.53
N THR A 66 -15.38 6.77 5.39
CA THR A 66 -15.28 6.04 4.12
C THR A 66 -14.21 4.93 4.14
N PHE A 67 -13.20 5.05 5.01
CA PHE A 67 -12.15 4.04 5.19
C PHE A 67 -12.60 2.87 6.08
N PHE A 68 -13.56 3.11 6.96
CA PHE A 68 -14.12 2.08 7.85
C PHE A 68 -15.33 1.35 7.24
N GLU A 69 -15.87 1.84 6.12
CA GLU A 69 -16.83 1.08 5.32
C GLU A 69 -16.19 -0.18 4.72
N SER A 70 -17.01 -1.17 4.33
CA SER A 70 -16.58 -2.44 3.72
C SER A 70 -15.61 -2.25 2.54
N CYS A 71 -15.79 -1.19 1.76
CA CYS A 71 -14.93 -0.89 0.60
C CYS A 71 -13.55 -0.30 0.97
N GLY A 72 -13.24 -0.09 2.26
CA GLY A 72 -11.97 0.45 2.73
C GLY A 72 -11.15 -0.62 3.45
N VAL A 73 -11.41 -0.83 4.75
CA VAL A 73 -10.64 -1.75 5.58
C VAL A 73 -10.80 -3.22 5.15
N ALA A 74 -11.99 -3.65 4.73
CA ALA A 74 -12.19 -5.05 4.34
C ALA A 74 -11.49 -5.37 3.02
N ASP A 75 -11.57 -4.48 2.01
CA ASP A 75 -10.85 -4.64 0.73
C ASP A 75 -9.33 -4.58 0.92
N LEU A 76 -8.84 -3.73 1.83
CA LEU A 76 -7.44 -3.68 2.21
C LEU A 76 -6.98 -5.02 2.79
N ILE A 77 -7.72 -5.57 3.75
CA ILE A 77 -7.39 -6.85 4.39
C ILE A 77 -7.40 -7.98 3.37
N THR A 78 -8.46 -8.12 2.57
CA THR A 78 -8.55 -9.20 1.56
C THR A 78 -7.42 -9.09 0.54
N THR A 79 -7.03 -7.88 0.12
CA THR A 79 -5.91 -7.66 -0.78
C THR A 79 -4.57 -8.00 -0.13
N CYS A 80 -4.38 -7.66 1.15
CA CYS A 80 -3.16 -7.95 1.91
C CYS A 80 -2.98 -9.43 2.26
N TYR A 81 -4.04 -10.25 2.25
CA TYR A 81 -3.96 -11.70 2.48
C TYR A 81 -4.04 -12.53 1.18
N GLY A 82 -4.81 -12.08 0.18
CA GLY A 82 -5.11 -12.88 -1.02
C GLY A 82 -4.64 -12.28 -2.34
N GLY A 83 -4.26 -11.00 -2.38
CA GLY A 83 -4.02 -10.25 -3.60
C GLY A 83 -2.78 -10.67 -4.39
N ARG A 84 -2.80 -10.40 -5.71
CA ARG A 84 -1.66 -10.60 -6.62
C ARG A 84 -0.41 -9.84 -6.17
N ASN A 85 -0.59 -8.60 -5.71
CA ASN A 85 0.51 -7.77 -5.19
C ASN A 85 1.21 -8.45 -3.99
N ARG A 86 0.44 -9.03 -3.07
CA ARG A 86 1.00 -9.78 -1.93
C ARG A 86 1.83 -10.98 -2.40
N ARG A 87 1.28 -11.80 -3.31
CA ARG A 87 1.95 -13.02 -3.81
C ARG A 87 3.27 -12.72 -4.51
N VAL A 88 3.29 -11.72 -5.39
CA VAL A 88 4.51 -11.36 -6.11
C VAL A 88 5.52 -10.69 -5.18
N ALA A 89 5.08 -9.84 -4.25
CA ALA A 89 5.96 -9.23 -3.26
C ALA A 89 6.59 -10.26 -2.31
N GLU A 90 5.83 -11.29 -1.93
CA GLU A 90 6.35 -12.43 -1.16
C GLU A 90 7.43 -13.18 -1.95
N ALA A 91 7.17 -13.50 -3.21
CA ALA A 91 8.14 -14.16 -4.08
C ALA A 91 9.39 -13.29 -4.32
N TYR A 92 9.22 -11.98 -4.46
CA TYR A 92 10.31 -11.00 -4.58
C TYR A 92 11.22 -11.05 -3.36
N ALA A 93 10.64 -10.97 -2.17
CA ALA A 93 11.39 -11.01 -0.92
C ALA A 93 12.08 -12.37 -0.66
N LYS A 94 11.51 -13.48 -1.12
CA LYS A 94 12.09 -14.83 -0.96
C LYS A 94 13.18 -15.16 -1.97
N THR A 95 12.99 -14.75 -3.23
CA THR A 95 13.84 -15.20 -4.35
C THR A 95 14.87 -14.17 -4.80
N GLY A 96 14.66 -12.89 -4.48
CA GLY A 96 15.49 -11.79 -4.97
C GLY A 96 15.39 -11.55 -6.49
N LYS A 97 14.49 -12.24 -7.20
CA LYS A 97 14.23 -12.00 -8.62
C LYS A 97 13.65 -10.60 -8.85
N SER A 98 13.81 -10.06 -10.05
CA SER A 98 13.18 -8.79 -10.43
C SER A 98 11.64 -8.90 -10.43
N LEU A 99 10.96 -7.78 -10.20
CA LEU A 99 9.51 -7.74 -10.27
C LEU A 99 9.02 -8.10 -11.68
N GLU A 100 9.70 -7.67 -12.74
CA GLU A 100 9.30 -8.03 -14.11
C GLU A 100 9.34 -9.54 -14.36
N GLN A 101 10.38 -10.23 -13.86
CA GLN A 101 10.47 -11.70 -13.98
C GLN A 101 9.32 -12.40 -13.25
N LEU A 102 9.03 -11.97 -12.02
CA LEU A 102 7.97 -12.56 -11.22
C LEU A 102 6.58 -12.26 -11.79
N GLU A 103 6.37 -11.10 -12.41
CA GLU A 103 5.14 -10.80 -13.13
C GLU A 103 4.94 -11.77 -14.30
N GLN A 104 5.97 -12.05 -15.09
CA GLN A 104 5.87 -13.00 -16.20
C GLN A 104 5.62 -14.43 -15.71
N GLU A 105 6.33 -14.86 -14.67
CA GLU A 105 6.21 -16.21 -14.12
C GLU A 105 4.87 -16.46 -13.42
N MET A 106 4.36 -15.48 -12.67
CA MET A 106 3.23 -15.68 -11.75
C MET A 106 1.90 -15.13 -12.26
N LEU A 107 1.91 -14.13 -13.14
CA LEU A 107 0.71 -13.37 -13.50
C LEU A 107 0.21 -13.61 -14.94
N GLN A 108 0.85 -14.49 -15.71
CA GLN A 108 0.39 -14.93 -17.04
C GLN A 108 -0.02 -13.75 -17.95
N GLY A 109 0.77 -12.67 -17.94
CA GLY A 109 0.53 -11.46 -18.75
C GLY A 109 -0.22 -10.31 -18.05
N GLN A 110 -0.63 -10.47 -16.78
CA GLN A 110 -1.21 -9.39 -15.99
C GLN A 110 -0.11 -8.58 -15.29
N LYS A 111 -0.25 -7.24 -15.23
CA LYS A 111 0.71 -6.35 -14.57
C LYS A 111 0.32 -6.03 -13.13
N LEU A 112 1.31 -5.89 -12.24
CA LEU A 112 1.07 -5.38 -10.89
C LEU A 112 0.72 -3.90 -10.92
N GLN A 113 -0.14 -3.52 -9.98
CA GLN A 113 -0.52 -2.12 -9.77
C GLN A 113 0.21 -1.52 -8.56
N GLY A 114 0.72 -2.35 -7.63
CA GLY A 114 1.43 -1.88 -6.44
C GLY A 114 2.67 -1.03 -6.75
N PRO A 115 3.68 -1.56 -7.48
CA PRO A 115 4.89 -0.80 -7.81
C PRO A 115 4.67 0.52 -8.57
N PRO A 116 3.85 0.58 -9.66
CA PRO A 116 3.60 1.84 -10.34
C PRO A 116 2.83 2.84 -9.47
N THR A 117 1.84 2.39 -8.69
CA THR A 117 1.16 3.26 -7.72
C THR A 117 2.12 3.79 -6.65
N ALA A 118 3.02 2.95 -6.12
CA ALA A 118 4.00 3.39 -5.13
C ALA A 118 4.90 4.50 -5.68
N ALA A 119 5.25 4.43 -6.97
CA ALA A 119 6.01 5.49 -7.64
C ALA A 119 5.22 6.79 -7.81
N GLU A 120 3.95 6.72 -8.18
CA GLU A 120 3.07 7.90 -8.28
C GLU A 120 2.85 8.56 -6.92
N VAL A 121 2.54 7.76 -5.90
CA VAL A 121 2.36 8.22 -4.52
C VAL A 121 3.63 8.88 -4.01
N ASN A 122 4.80 8.24 -4.16
CA ASN A 122 6.06 8.84 -3.73
C ASN A 122 6.38 10.13 -4.50
N HIS A 123 6.08 10.20 -5.81
CA HIS A 123 6.24 11.42 -6.59
C HIS A 123 5.41 12.59 -6.01
N MET A 124 4.14 12.33 -5.66
CA MET A 124 3.26 13.32 -5.03
C MET A 124 3.75 13.76 -3.64
N LEU A 125 4.26 12.80 -2.85
CA LEU A 125 4.82 13.07 -1.52
C LEU A 125 6.09 13.92 -1.61
N LYS A 126 6.98 13.60 -2.54
CA LYS A 126 8.22 14.34 -2.79
C LYS A 126 7.94 15.76 -3.24
N ALA A 127 6.93 15.98 -4.10
CA ALA A 127 6.52 17.31 -4.52
C ALA A 127 6.06 18.21 -3.35
N LYS A 128 5.60 17.63 -2.24
CA LYS A 128 5.21 18.35 -1.02
C LYS A 128 6.24 18.25 0.12
N ASN A 129 7.40 17.63 -0.08
CA ASN A 129 8.39 17.32 0.96
C ASN A 129 7.78 16.55 2.15
N MET A 130 6.92 15.57 1.88
CA MET A 130 6.18 14.82 2.89
C MET A 130 6.64 13.37 3.03
N GLU A 131 7.73 12.95 2.38
CA GLU A 131 8.20 11.56 2.40
C GLU A 131 8.37 11.00 3.83
N ASP A 132 8.88 11.83 4.76
CA ASP A 132 9.09 11.45 6.17
C ASP A 132 7.78 11.22 6.95
N ARG A 133 6.66 11.76 6.47
CA ARG A 133 5.33 11.55 7.08
C ARG A 133 4.65 10.27 6.62
N PHE A 134 5.19 9.61 5.58
CA PHE A 134 4.67 8.39 4.97
C PHE A 134 5.82 7.37 4.76
N PRO A 135 6.46 6.91 5.85
CA PRO A 135 7.60 6.02 5.76
C PRO A 135 7.28 4.67 5.09
N LEU A 136 6.08 4.11 5.26
CA LEU A 136 5.70 2.83 4.66
C LEU A 136 5.58 2.94 3.14
N PHE A 137 4.83 3.91 2.62
CA PHE A 137 4.72 4.12 1.17
C PHE A 137 6.08 4.43 0.53
N THR A 138 6.88 5.24 1.20
CA THR A 138 8.23 5.58 0.74
C THR A 138 9.15 4.35 0.74
N ALA A 139 9.09 3.51 1.77
CA ALA A 139 9.86 2.29 1.85
C ALA A 139 9.48 1.30 0.74
N VAL A 140 8.18 1.07 0.52
CA VAL A 140 7.70 0.19 -0.55
C VAL A 140 8.19 0.67 -1.91
N HIS A 141 8.11 1.98 -2.19
CA HIS A 141 8.62 2.55 -3.42
C HIS A 141 10.14 2.28 -3.59
N ARG A 142 10.93 2.57 -2.56
CA ARG A 142 12.38 2.39 -2.57
C ARG A 142 12.80 0.93 -2.76
N ILE A 143 12.08 0.00 -2.13
CA ILE A 143 12.28 -1.44 -2.28
C ILE A 143 11.92 -1.90 -3.69
N CYS A 144 10.75 -1.49 -4.21
CA CYS A 144 10.33 -1.80 -5.59
C CYS A 144 11.32 -1.27 -6.65
N LYS A 145 12.03 -0.17 -6.36
CA LYS A 145 13.09 0.39 -7.21
C LYS A 145 14.46 -0.27 -7.03
N GLY A 146 14.61 -1.19 -6.07
CA GLY A 146 15.88 -1.83 -5.74
C GLY A 146 16.88 -0.92 -5.03
N THR A 147 16.46 0.25 -4.53
CA THR A 147 17.33 1.21 -3.84
C THR A 147 17.57 0.87 -2.37
N THR A 148 16.75 0.01 -1.79
CA THR A 148 16.81 -0.37 -0.38
C THR A 148 16.42 -1.84 -0.25
N PRO A 149 17.08 -2.63 0.62
CA PRO A 149 16.71 -4.02 0.81
C PRO A 149 15.36 -4.16 1.50
N VAL A 150 14.67 -5.27 1.24
CA VAL A 150 13.34 -5.57 1.82
C VAL A 150 13.38 -5.57 3.36
N SER A 151 14.51 -5.98 3.95
CA SER A 151 14.69 -6.04 5.41
C SER A 151 14.53 -4.67 6.09
N SER A 152 14.88 -3.57 5.41
CA SER A 152 14.73 -2.21 5.96
C SER A 152 13.27 -1.79 6.16
N MET A 153 12.30 -2.51 5.59
CA MET A 153 10.88 -2.23 5.82
C MET A 153 10.49 -2.32 7.30
N ILE A 154 11.13 -3.21 8.05
CA ILE A 154 10.85 -3.38 9.48
C ILE A 154 11.32 -2.18 10.29
N ASP A 155 12.43 -1.57 9.91
CA ASP A 155 12.92 -0.37 10.58
C ASP A 155 11.98 0.82 10.35
N CYS A 156 11.32 0.88 9.18
CA CYS A 156 10.29 1.87 8.90
C CYS A 156 9.04 1.68 9.77
N ILE A 157 8.67 0.44 10.08
CA ILE A 157 7.55 0.11 10.98
C ILE A 157 7.89 0.50 12.43
N ARG A 158 9.10 0.16 12.89
CA ARG A 158 9.55 0.45 14.27
C ARG A 158 9.63 1.94 14.56
N ASN A 159 10.10 2.72 13.59
CA ASN A 159 10.29 4.17 13.74
C ASN A 159 9.10 4.99 13.19
N HIS A 160 7.93 4.37 13.00
CA HIS A 160 6.80 5.05 12.39
C HIS A 160 6.33 6.23 13.25
N PRO A 161 6.06 7.42 12.67
CA PRO A 161 5.66 8.63 13.40
C PRO A 161 4.28 8.57 14.07
N GLU A 162 3.61 7.42 14.04
CA GLU A 162 2.34 7.18 14.75
C GLU A 162 2.58 6.43 16.08
N HIS A 163 3.85 6.06 16.37
CA HIS A 163 4.30 5.53 17.65
C HIS A 163 4.93 6.60 18.56
N MET A 164 5.14 7.82 18.05
CA MET A 164 5.66 8.99 18.76
C MET A 164 4.53 10.00 18.99
#